data_AF-A0A554KX08-F1
#
_entry.id   AF-A0A554KX08-F1
#
_cell.length_a   1.000
_cell.length_b   1.000
_cell.length_c   1.000
_cell.angle_alpha   90.00
_cell.angle_beta   90.00
_cell.angle_gamma   90.00
#
_symmetry.space_group_name_H-M   'P 1'
#
loop_
_entity.id
_entity.type
_entity.pdbx_description
1 polymer ?
#
loop_
_entity_poly.entity_id
_entity_poly.type
_entity_poly.pdbx_seq_one_letter_code
_entity_poly.pdbx_strand_id
1 'polypeptide(L)'
;MSSAEERGKRLGFLIATLELTSQQREALFSLLPEMSEAQLEELSEVLEASYLQEVTKNADEKLVGELKNIEEKYEDAVAQVNANTTKELDSIS
;
A
#
# COMPACT_ATOMS: atom_id res chain seq x y z
N MET A 1 27.45 -0.51 7.07
CA MET A 1 26.95 -1.28 8.23
C MET A 1 25.92 -0.41 8.90
N SER A 2 24.63 -0.80 8.91
CA SER A 2 23.66 -0.06 9.70
C SER A 2 24.00 -0.22 11.18
N SER A 3 23.88 0.84 11.96
CA SER A 3 24.11 0.80 13.40
C SER A 3 23.04 -0.06 14.09
N ALA A 4 23.34 -0.63 15.26
CA ALA A 4 22.34 -1.35 16.07
C ALA A 4 21.11 -0.48 16.38
N GLU A 5 21.31 0.84 16.50
CA GLU A 5 20.24 1.82 16.67
C GLU A 5 19.32 1.88 15.44
N GLU A 6 19.88 1.90 14.23
CA GLU A 6 19.09 1.88 12.99
C GLU A 6 18.30 0.59 12.84
N ARG A 7 18.91 -0.56 13.16
CA ARG A 7 18.22 -1.86 13.18
C ARG A 7 17.05 -1.85 14.19
N GLY A 8 17.29 -1.36 15.39
CA GLY A 8 16.26 -1.23 16.42
C GLY A 8 15.09 -0.31 16.01
N LYS A 9 15.40 0.84 15.40
CA LYS A 9 14.37 1.76 14.87
C LYS A 9 13.53 1.11 13.78
N ARG A 10 14.17 0.39 12.86
CA ARG A 10 13.49 -0.33 11.76
C ARG A 10 12.56 -1.41 12.30
N LEU A 11 13.06 -2.29 13.17
CA LEU A 11 12.26 -3.33 13.79
C LEU A 11 11.09 -2.75 14.61
N GLY A 12 11.35 -1.69 15.38
CA GLY A 12 10.32 -0.99 16.14
C GLY A 12 9.21 -0.39 15.26
N PHE A 13 9.58 0.21 14.14
CA PHE A 13 8.62 0.69 13.14
C PHE A 13 7.76 -0.46 12.59
N LEU A 14 8.39 -1.55 12.15
CA LEU A 14 7.69 -2.72 11.59
C LEU A 14 6.74 -3.36 12.60
N ILE A 15 7.12 -3.46 13.87
CA ILE A 15 6.24 -3.97 14.93
C ILE A 15 5.09 -3.00 15.23
N ALA A 16 5.31 -1.69 15.11
CA ALA A 16 4.27 -0.69 15.30
C ALA A 16 3.20 -0.75 14.21
N THR A 17 3.57 -1.12 12.98
CA THR A 17 2.62 -1.27 11.86
C THR A 17 1.78 -2.54 11.93
N LEU A 18 2.14 -3.53 12.76
CA LEU A 18 1.35 -4.75 12.92
C LEU A 18 0.08 -4.50 13.74
N GLU A 19 -1.05 -4.99 13.21
CA GLU A 19 -2.33 -5.08 13.94
C GLU A 19 -2.31 -6.23 14.96
N LEU A 20 -1.61 -6.01 16.08
CA LEU A 20 -1.53 -6.96 17.20
C LEU A 20 -2.47 -6.56 18.33
N THR A 21 -3.13 -7.54 18.94
CA THR A 21 -3.78 -7.38 20.25
C THR A 21 -2.74 -7.05 21.33
N SER A 22 -3.17 -6.45 22.45
CA SER A 22 -2.26 -6.15 23.56
C SER A 22 -1.51 -7.38 24.06
N GLN A 23 -2.18 -8.53 24.14
CA GLN A 23 -1.57 -9.78 24.58
C GLN A 23 -0.50 -10.28 23.59
N GLN A 24 -0.75 -10.19 22.28
CA GLN A 24 0.23 -10.57 21.26
C GLN A 24 1.44 -9.63 21.25
N ARG A 25 1.20 -8.33 21.47
CA ARG A 25 2.27 -7.33 21.54
C ARG A 25 3.16 -7.53 22.76
N GLU A 26 2.57 -7.82 23.92
CA GLU A 26 3.32 -8.17 25.14
C GLU A 26 4.12 -9.46 24.97
N ALA A 27 3.52 -10.50 24.38
CA ALA A 27 4.22 -11.75 24.08
C ALA A 27 5.42 -11.50 23.15
N LEU A 28 5.24 -10.73 22.09
CA LEU A 28 6.33 -10.37 21.18
C LEU A 28 7.45 -9.63 21.93
N PHE A 29 7.13 -8.60 22.72
CA PHE A 29 8.13 -7.85 23.49
C PHE A 29 8.83 -8.67 24.57
N SER A 30 8.19 -9.73 25.09
CA SER A 30 8.86 -10.66 26.00
C SER A 30 9.86 -11.58 25.30
N LEU A 31 9.70 -11.82 23.99
CA LEU A 31 10.57 -12.70 23.21
C LEU A 31 11.76 -11.97 22.60
N LEU A 32 11.62 -10.69 22.23
CA LEU A 32 12.70 -9.93 21.56
C LEU A 32 14.04 -9.94 22.33
N PRO A 33 14.10 -9.80 23.66
CA PRO A 33 15.37 -9.82 24.39
C PRO A 33 16.08 -11.17 24.38
N GLU A 34 15.33 -12.26 24.16
CA GLU A 34 15.84 -13.64 24.12
C GLU A 34 16.37 -14.02 22.74
N MET A 35 16.13 -13.19 21.72
CA MET A 35 16.56 -13.45 20.34
C MET A 35 18.02 -13.01 20.15
N SER A 36 18.78 -13.85 19.45
CA SER A 36 20.11 -13.46 18.95
C SER A 36 20.00 -12.39 17.88
N GLU A 37 21.09 -11.68 17.60
CA GLU A 37 21.15 -10.66 16.55
C GLU A 37 20.74 -11.21 15.18
N ALA A 38 21.15 -12.43 14.84
CA ALA A 38 20.74 -13.08 13.60
C ALA A 38 19.22 -13.32 13.52
N GLN A 39 18.62 -13.76 14.63
CA GLN A 39 17.17 -13.99 14.69
C GLN A 39 16.37 -12.67 14.64
N LEU A 40 16.90 -11.58 15.21
CA LEU A 40 16.30 -10.26 15.11
C LEU A 40 16.36 -9.70 13.68
N GLU A 41 17.44 -10.00 12.95
CA GLU A 41 17.55 -9.66 11.53
C GLU A 41 16.55 -10.46 10.69
N GLU A 42 16.50 -11.80 10.85
CA GLU A 42 15.54 -12.65 10.16
C GLU A 42 14.08 -12.22 10.43
N LEU A 43 13.76 -11.89 11.68
CA LEU A 43 12.45 -11.35 12.04
C LEU A 43 12.19 -10.02 11.31
N SER A 44 13.16 -9.12 11.28
CA SER A 44 13.04 -7.83 10.60
C SER A 44 12.77 -8.00 9.09
N GLU A 45 13.45 -8.93 8.43
CA GLU A 45 13.25 -9.24 7.01
C GLU A 45 11.84 -9.79 6.74
N VAL A 46 11.36 -10.70 7.57
CA VAL A 46 10.00 -11.28 7.45
C VAL A 46 8.92 -10.20 7.63
N LEU A 47 9.09 -9.34 8.63
CA LEU A 47 8.15 -8.25 8.89
C LEU A 47 8.16 -7.21 7.77
N GLU A 48 9.32 -6.90 7.21
CA GLU A 48 9.42 -5.97 6.09
C GLU A 48 8.79 -6.52 4.81
N ALA A 49 9.00 -7.80 4.49
CA ALA A 49 8.35 -8.44 3.36
C ALA A 49 6.81 -8.41 3.51
N SER A 50 6.32 -8.66 4.72
CA SER A 50 4.89 -8.59 5.05
C SER A 50 4.34 -7.17 4.90
N TYR A 51 5.05 -6.17 5.45
CA TYR A 51 4.69 -4.76 5.34
C TYR A 51 4.65 -4.29 3.87
N LEU A 52 5.68 -4.63 3.09
CA LEU A 52 5.73 -4.29 1.66
C LEU A 52 4.56 -4.94 0.90
N GLN A 53 4.21 -6.18 1.21
CA GLN A 53 3.09 -6.87 0.58
C GLN A 53 1.74 -6.20 0.91
N GLU A 54 1.58 -5.71 2.14
CA GLU A 54 0.37 -4.99 2.56
C GLU A 54 0.26 -3.61 1.92
N VAL A 55 1.36 -2.85 1.91
CA VAL A 55 1.42 -1.53 1.28
C VAL A 55 1.22 -1.61 -0.23
N THR A 56 1.79 -2.62 -0.90
CA THR A 56 1.62 -2.82 -2.35
C THR A 56 0.19 -3.20 -2.72
N LYS A 57 -0.49 -4.05 -1.93
CA LYS A 57 -1.93 -4.31 -2.14
C LYS A 57 -2.76 -3.01 -2.11
N ASN A 58 -2.51 -2.14 -1.13
CA ASN A 58 -3.20 -0.85 -1.03
C ASN A 58 -2.84 0.12 -2.17
N ALA A 59 -1.59 0.08 -2.64
CA ALA A 59 -1.15 0.88 -3.79
C ALA A 59 -1.81 0.42 -5.09
N ASP A 60 -1.96 -0.90 -5.30
CA ASP A 60 -2.64 -1.47 -6.47
C ASP A 60 -4.13 -1.11 -6.48
N GLU A 61 -4.83 -1.16 -5.35
CA GLU A 61 -6.24 -0.75 -5.26
C GLU A 61 -6.44 0.73 -5.62
N LYS A 62 -5.55 1.60 -5.14
CA LYS A 62 -5.57 3.03 -5.46
C LYS A 62 -5.31 3.26 -6.96
N LEU A 63 -4.33 2.56 -7.53
CA LEU A 63 -4.02 2.65 -8.96
C LEU A 63 -5.20 2.18 -9.81
N VAL A 64 -5.87 1.08 -9.44
CA VAL A 64 -7.08 0.59 -10.11
C VAL A 64 -8.21 1.64 -10.04
N GLY A 65 -8.39 2.28 -8.89
CA GLY A 65 -9.38 3.37 -8.74
C GLY A 65 -9.05 4.59 -9.61
N GLU A 66 -7.78 4.98 -9.71
CA GLU A 66 -7.34 6.08 -10.57
C GLU A 66 -7.54 5.75 -12.06
N LEU A 67 -7.26 4.51 -12.47
CA LEU A 67 -7.48 4.05 -13.85
C LEU A 67 -8.96 4.05 -14.23
N LYS A 68 -9.86 3.59 -13.34
CA LYS A 68 -11.32 3.67 -13.58
C LYS A 68 -11.81 5.11 -13.73
N ASN A 69 -11.33 6.03 -12.88
CA ASN A 69 -11.68 7.45 -13.01
C ASN A 69 -11.22 8.06 -14.34
N ILE A 70 -10.10 7.58 -14.91
CA ILE A 70 -9.63 8.02 -16.23
C ILE A 70 -10.53 7.46 -17.34
N GLU A 71 -10.93 6.19 -17.23
CA GLU A 71 -11.84 5.53 -18.17
C GLU A 71 -13.20 6.26 -18.21
N GLU A 72 -13.82 6.52 -17.07
CA GLU A 72 -15.10 7.25 -16.98
C GLU A 72 -15.02 8.65 -17.62
N LYS A 73 -13.94 9.40 -17.33
CA LYS A 73 -13.73 10.72 -17.95
C LYS A 73 -13.56 10.66 -19.46
N TYR A 74 -12.94 9.60 -19.97
CA TYR A 74 -12.77 9.41 -21.39
C TYR A 74 -14.10 9.06 -22.06
N GLU A 75 -14.90 8.17 -21.46
CA GLU A 75 -16.24 7.83 -21.96
C GLU A 75 -17.16 9.06 -21.98
N ASP A 76 -17.16 9.86 -20.92
CA ASP A 76 -17.92 11.11 -20.85
C ASP A 76 -17.51 12.10 -21.95
N ALA A 77 -16.20 12.25 -22.18
CA ALA A 77 -15.69 13.12 -23.24
C ALA A 77 -16.09 12.63 -24.64
N VAL A 78 -16.02 11.32 -24.88
CA VAL A 78 -16.46 10.71 -26.15
C VAL A 78 -17.97 10.89 -26.35
N ALA A 79 -18.77 10.67 -25.30
CA ALA A 79 -20.21 10.88 -25.36
C ALA A 79 -20.57 12.34 -25.67
N GLN A 80 -19.84 13.29 -25.08
CA GLN A 80 -20.03 14.71 -25.32
C GLN A 80 -19.66 15.11 -26.76
N VAL A 81 -18.54 14.60 -27.28
CA VAL A 81 -18.13 14.82 -28.68
C VAL A 81 -19.17 14.24 -29.65
N ASN A 82 -19.64 13.03 -29.40
CA ASN A 82 -20.67 12.40 -30.22
C ASN A 82 -21.97 13.21 -30.20
N ALA A 83 -22.44 13.63 -29.02
CA ALA A 83 -23.65 14.43 -28.88
C ALA A 83 -23.55 15.78 -29.59
N ASN A 84 -22.38 16.44 -29.52
CA ASN A 84 -22.15 17.69 -30.24
C ASN A 84 -22.11 17.48 -31.75
N THR A 85 -21.45 16.41 -32.22
CA THR A 85 -21.37 16.07 -33.64
C THR A 85 -22.75 15.75 -34.21
N THR A 86 -23.60 15.00 -33.49
CA THR A 86 -24.98 14.73 -33.91
C THR A 86 -25.80 16.02 -34.01
N LYS A 87 -25.70 16.93 -33.02
CA LYS A 87 -26.39 18.22 -33.08
C LYS A 87 -25.94 19.07 -34.26
N GLU A 88 -24.64 19.10 -34.56
CA GLU A 88 -24.13 19.80 -35.72
C GLU A 88 -24.70 19.20 -37.02
N LEU A 89 -24.68 17.88 -37.18
CA LEU A 89 -25.24 17.21 -38.36
C LEU A 89 -26.75 17.49 -38.55
N ASP A 90 -27.54 17.47 -37.47
CA ASP A 90 -28.97 17.77 -37.51
C ASP A 90 -29.25 19.24 -37.90
N SER A 91 -28.32 20.16 -37.62
CA SER A 91 -28.48 21.59 -37.92
C SER A 91 -28.15 21.99 -39.36
N ILE A 92 -27.58 21.08 -40.15
CA ILE A 92 -27.24 21.27 -41.58
C ILE A 92 -28.08 20.37 -42.51
N SER A 93 -28.93 19.51 -41.95
CA SER A 93 -29.96 18.72 -42.65
C SER A 93 -31.26 19.52 -42.82
#